data_AF-A0A838SSL2-F1
#
_entry.id   AF-A0A838SSL2-F1
#
_cell.length_a   1.000
_cell.length_b   1.000
_cell.length_c   1.000
_cell.angle_alpha   90.00
_cell.angle_beta   90.00
_cell.angle_gamma   90.00
#
_symmetry.space_group_name_H-M   'P 1'
#
loop_
_entity.id
_entity.type
_entity.pdbx_description
1 polymer ?
#
loop_
_entity_poly.entity_id
_entity_poly.type
_entity_poly.pdbx_seq_one_letter_code
_entity_poly.pdbx_strand_id
1 'polypeptide(L)'
;LVAANWKVVAENYHECYHCSSIHPELCVVSSPDSGGSDEADGTWTGGWMALRDGADTMSLSGRSAGVPLPDLEYEARRVVRYVDLVPGLLISAHPDYVLTHRLEPVAVNATRVVCQWLYPPEAIARPGFDPADTVEFWDTTNRQDWLACERVQRGLRSRGYRPGPLSSEETSVYRLLCLLADAYRCGRLRPRRAAAPA
;
A
#
# COMPACT_ATOMS: atom_id res chain seq x y z
N LEU A 1 6.12 -8.34 -13.84
CA LEU A 1 5.14 -9.41 -13.56
C LEU A 1 5.52 -10.00 -12.23
N VAL A 2 4.58 -10.19 -11.32
CA VAL A 2 4.81 -10.79 -10.00
C VAL A 2 4.26 -12.21 -10.04
N ALA A 3 5.06 -13.21 -9.67
CA ALA A 3 4.65 -14.62 -9.62
C ALA A 3 3.82 -14.94 -8.36
N ALA A 4 2.78 -14.13 -8.12
CA ALA A 4 1.83 -14.24 -7.03
C ALA A 4 0.40 -13.92 -7.48
N ASN A 5 -0.58 -14.51 -6.81
CA ASN A 5 -1.98 -14.12 -6.94
C ASN A 5 -2.16 -12.66 -6.49
N TRP A 6 -3.02 -11.90 -7.17
CA TRP A 6 -3.23 -10.49 -6.86
C TRP A 6 -3.67 -10.24 -5.41
N LYS A 7 -4.39 -11.20 -4.80
CA LYS A 7 -4.80 -11.11 -3.39
C LYS A 7 -3.61 -11.14 -2.44
N VAL A 8 -2.58 -11.93 -2.74
CA VAL A 8 -1.34 -11.96 -1.93
C VAL A 8 -0.64 -10.60 -1.98
N VAL A 9 -0.62 -9.96 -3.16
CA VAL A 9 -0.05 -8.62 -3.32
C VAL A 9 -0.89 -7.57 -2.55
N ALA A 10 -2.21 -7.67 -2.62
CA ALA A 10 -3.10 -6.77 -1.88
C ALA A 10 -2.99 -6.97 -0.35
N GLU A 11 -2.88 -8.22 0.13
CA GLU A 11 -2.67 -8.53 1.55
C GLU A 11 -1.36 -7.93 2.07
N ASN A 12 -0.24 -8.10 1.34
CA ASN A 12 1.07 -7.52 1.68
C ASN A 12 1.04 -5.98 1.73
N TYR A 13 0.26 -5.32 0.89
CA TYR A 13 0.09 -3.86 0.93
C TYR A 13 -0.60 -3.34 2.20
N HIS A 14 -1.40 -4.16 2.88
CA HIS A 14 -2.27 -3.72 3.99
C HIS A 14 -1.68 -3.92 5.39
N GLU A 15 -0.43 -4.33 5.50
CA GLU A 15 0.24 -4.50 6.78
C GLU A 15 1.69 -4.01 6.72
N CYS A 16 2.22 -3.64 7.88
CA CYS A 16 3.61 -3.21 8.03
C CYS A 16 4.40 -4.16 8.95
N TYR A 17 3.85 -5.33 9.25
CA TYR A 17 4.48 -6.30 10.13
C TYR A 17 5.79 -6.82 9.52
N HIS A 18 5.85 -6.94 8.19
CA HIS A 18 7.08 -7.28 7.47
C HIS A 18 8.08 -6.12 7.33
N CYS A 19 7.66 -4.85 7.48
CA CYS A 19 8.46 -3.69 7.07
C CYS A 19 9.83 -3.63 7.76
N SER A 20 9.87 -3.88 9.06
CA SER A 20 11.11 -3.89 9.86
C SER A 20 12.11 -4.95 9.40
N SER A 21 11.64 -6.00 8.72
CA SER A 21 12.44 -7.14 8.29
C SER A 21 12.93 -7.03 6.84
N ILE A 22 12.19 -6.35 5.96
CA ILE A 22 12.48 -6.36 4.51
C ILE A 22 12.63 -4.98 3.86
N HIS A 23 12.29 -3.87 4.55
CA HIS A 23 12.35 -2.51 3.99
C HIS A 23 13.25 -1.56 4.80
N PRO A 24 14.58 -1.74 4.76
CA PRO A 24 15.49 -0.87 5.50
C PRO A 24 15.38 0.60 5.05
N GLU A 25 15.16 0.87 3.76
CA GLU A 25 15.01 2.24 3.24
C GLU A 25 13.72 2.89 3.74
N LEU A 26 12.60 2.17 3.73
CA LEU A 26 11.31 2.69 4.23
C LEU A 26 11.40 3.02 5.72
N CYS A 27 12.05 2.17 6.49
CA CYS A 27 12.20 2.34 7.94
C CYS A 27 12.99 3.61 8.33
N VAL A 28 13.77 4.19 7.41
CA VAL A 28 14.51 5.45 7.62
C VAL A 28 13.59 6.68 7.56
N VAL A 29 12.53 6.63 6.75
CA VAL A 29 11.61 7.77 6.52
C VAL A 29 10.25 7.61 7.19
N SER A 30 9.88 6.40 7.59
CA SER A 30 8.65 6.10 8.33
C SER A 30 8.90 4.99 9.35
N SER A 31 8.23 5.04 10.50
CA SER A 31 8.32 3.95 11.48
C SER A 31 7.29 2.86 11.14
N PRO A 32 7.66 1.57 11.09
CA PRO A 32 6.70 0.47 10.91
C PRO A 32 5.55 0.50 11.94
N ASP A 33 5.84 0.94 13.17
CA ASP A 33 4.88 0.99 14.27
C ASP A 33 4.07 2.29 14.33
N SER A 34 4.26 3.20 13.36
CA SER A 34 3.56 4.50 13.35
C SER A 34 2.15 4.43 12.75
N GLY A 35 1.80 3.32 12.13
CA GLY A 35 0.60 3.22 11.32
C GLY A 35 -0.68 2.93 12.08
N GLY A 36 -1.80 3.16 11.40
CA GLY A 36 -3.14 2.81 11.87
C GLY A 36 -4.08 2.50 10.72
N SER A 37 -5.20 1.83 11.01
CA SER A 37 -6.25 1.57 10.02
C SER A 37 -7.31 2.67 10.03
N ASP A 38 -7.80 3.05 8.85
CA ASP A 38 -8.92 3.97 8.73
C ASP A 38 -10.24 3.21 8.88
N GLU A 39 -11.24 3.86 9.48
CA GLU A 39 -12.62 3.37 9.42
C GLU A 39 -13.16 3.52 8.00
N ALA A 40 -13.13 2.44 7.24
CA ALA A 40 -13.71 2.45 5.91
C ALA A 40 -15.24 2.22 5.93
N ASP A 41 -15.94 2.82 4.97
CA ASP A 41 -17.33 2.50 4.60
C ASP A 41 -17.37 2.28 3.09
N GLY A 42 -17.93 1.15 2.67
CA GLY A 42 -18.03 0.78 1.27
C GLY A 42 -17.09 -0.35 0.85
N THR A 43 -16.65 -0.29 -0.40
CA THR A 43 -15.80 -1.30 -1.04
C THR A 43 -14.34 -0.86 -1.07
N TRP A 44 -13.85 -0.36 0.06
CA TRP A 44 -12.46 -0.01 0.23
C TRP A 44 -11.98 -0.37 1.63
N THR A 45 -10.66 -0.43 1.78
CA THR A 45 -9.97 -0.58 3.06
C THR A 45 -8.66 0.18 2.97
N GLY A 46 -8.10 0.56 4.11
CA GLY A 46 -6.90 1.38 4.12
C GLY A 46 -6.46 1.78 5.51
N GLY A 47 -5.50 2.69 5.52
CA GLY A 47 -4.88 3.19 6.73
C GLY A 47 -3.86 4.26 6.41
N TRP A 48 -3.00 4.53 7.37
CA TRP A 48 -2.00 5.57 7.27
C TRP A 48 -0.71 5.16 7.98
N MET A 49 0.39 5.79 7.61
CA MET A 49 1.67 5.74 8.33
C MET A 49 2.21 7.16 8.50
N ALA A 50 2.92 7.42 9.59
CA ALA A 50 3.54 8.72 9.82
C ALA A 50 4.94 8.80 9.19
N LEU A 51 5.28 9.97 8.68
CA LEU A 51 6.65 10.31 8.30
C LEU A 51 7.46 10.63 9.56
N ARG A 52 8.71 10.17 9.60
CA ARG A 52 9.67 10.52 10.65
C ARG A 52 10.04 12.00 10.60
N ASP A 53 10.43 12.55 11.74
CA ASP A 53 10.93 13.91 11.83
C ASP A 53 12.11 14.11 10.87
N GLY A 54 12.06 15.20 10.10
CA GLY A 54 13.07 15.54 9.07
C GLY A 54 12.80 14.96 7.68
N ALA A 55 11.92 13.96 7.54
CA ALA A 55 11.46 13.47 6.24
C ALA A 55 10.28 14.31 5.74
N ASP A 56 10.40 14.92 4.57
CA ASP A 56 9.32 15.66 3.89
C ASP A 56 8.31 14.69 3.22
N THR A 57 8.80 13.55 2.74
CA THR A 57 8.03 12.52 2.03
C THR A 57 8.73 11.17 2.11
N MET A 58 8.17 10.13 1.46
CA MET A 58 8.88 8.88 1.25
C MET A 58 9.71 8.93 -0.03
N SER A 59 11.01 8.99 0.13
CA SER A 59 12.04 9.02 -0.92
C SER A 59 13.35 8.54 -0.32
N LEU A 60 14.38 8.24 -1.14
CA LEU A 60 15.66 7.76 -0.59
C LEU A 60 16.32 8.80 0.32
N SER A 61 16.27 10.07 -0.05
CA SER A 61 16.79 11.17 0.76
C SER A 61 15.84 11.64 1.87
N GLY A 62 14.58 11.20 1.85
CA GLY A 62 13.49 11.75 2.65
C GLY A 62 13.08 13.17 2.25
N ARG A 63 13.62 13.73 1.16
CA ARG A 63 13.28 15.07 0.66
C ARG A 63 12.25 15.00 -0.46
N SER A 64 11.39 16.02 -0.54
CA SER A 64 10.41 16.17 -1.61
C SER A 64 11.03 16.89 -2.82
N ALA A 65 10.86 16.32 -4.01
CA ALA A 65 11.09 17.02 -5.29
C ALA A 65 9.82 17.75 -5.79
N GLY A 66 8.69 17.56 -5.10
CA GLY A 66 7.37 18.00 -5.53
C GLY A 66 6.94 19.36 -4.98
N VAL A 67 5.63 19.58 -5.06
CA VAL A 67 4.92 20.59 -4.28
C VAL A 67 3.93 19.85 -3.40
N PRO A 68 3.66 20.32 -2.16
CA PRO A 68 2.58 19.77 -1.38
C PRO A 68 1.28 19.78 -2.20
N LEU A 69 0.54 18.68 -2.13
CA LEU A 69 -0.80 18.61 -2.70
C LEU A 69 -1.65 19.74 -2.09
N PRO A 70 -2.51 20.38 -2.91
CA PRO A 70 -3.32 21.50 -2.45
C PRO A 70 -4.24 21.08 -1.30
N ASP A 71 -4.60 22.06 -0.47
CA ASP A 71 -5.58 21.91 0.61
C ASP A 71 -5.24 20.89 1.72
N LEU A 72 -3.99 20.40 1.77
CA LEU A 72 -3.50 19.60 2.90
C LEU A 72 -3.11 20.48 4.09
N GLU A 73 -3.77 20.28 5.23
CA GLU A 73 -3.36 20.78 6.54
C GLU A 73 -1.97 20.23 6.95
N TYR A 74 -1.31 20.87 7.91
CA TYR A 74 0.06 20.51 8.29
C TYR A 74 0.15 19.06 8.76
N GLU A 75 -0.77 18.61 9.60
CA GLU A 75 -0.86 17.25 10.14
C GLU A 75 -1.05 16.23 9.02
N ALA A 76 -1.86 16.55 8.01
CA ALA A 76 -2.08 15.71 6.83
C ALA A 76 -0.81 15.56 5.98
N ARG A 77 0.13 16.53 6.03
CA ARG A 77 1.43 16.45 5.36
C ARG A 77 2.45 15.61 6.11
N ARG A 78 2.14 15.14 7.32
CA ARG A 78 2.99 14.26 8.12
C ARG A 78 2.62 12.79 8.00
N VAL A 79 1.62 12.47 7.19
CA VAL A 79 1.14 11.10 7.00
C VAL A 79 1.11 10.72 5.54
N VAL A 80 1.34 9.44 5.26
CA VAL A 80 1.06 8.80 3.97
C VAL A 80 -0.19 7.95 4.17
N ARG A 81 -1.18 8.12 3.30
CA ARG A 81 -2.42 7.33 3.33
C ARG A 81 -2.38 6.22 2.30
N TYR A 82 -2.74 5.03 2.73
CA TYR A 82 -2.81 3.83 1.91
C TYR A 82 -4.27 3.42 1.75
N VAL A 83 -4.76 3.39 0.52
CA VAL A 83 -6.14 3.04 0.18
C VAL A 83 -6.15 1.91 -0.83
N ASP A 84 -6.95 0.88 -0.62
CA ASP A 84 -7.29 -0.13 -1.61
C ASP A 84 -8.75 0.03 -2.01
N LEU A 85 -8.95 0.48 -3.25
CA LEU A 85 -10.25 0.47 -3.91
C LEU A 85 -10.45 -0.91 -4.51
N VAL A 86 -11.17 -1.74 -3.75
CA VAL A 86 -11.32 -3.16 -4.09
C VAL A 86 -12.24 -3.31 -5.31
N PRO A 87 -11.85 -4.13 -6.32
CA PRO A 87 -10.59 -4.86 -6.43
C PRO A 87 -9.53 -4.12 -7.27
N GLY A 88 -8.28 -4.15 -6.78
CA GLY A 88 -7.09 -4.08 -7.63
C GLY A 88 -6.57 -2.67 -7.97
N LEU A 89 -7.01 -1.64 -7.25
CA LEU A 89 -6.38 -0.32 -7.30
C LEU A 89 -5.91 0.09 -5.90
N LEU A 90 -4.60 0.05 -5.71
CA LEU A 90 -3.94 0.52 -4.51
C LEU A 90 -3.47 1.95 -4.74
N ILE A 91 -3.66 2.83 -3.76
CA ILE A 91 -3.35 4.25 -3.82
C ILE A 91 -2.57 4.61 -2.55
N SER A 92 -1.31 4.99 -2.71
CA SER A 92 -0.47 5.55 -1.66
C SER A 92 -0.40 7.05 -1.88
N ALA A 93 -1.18 7.80 -1.11
CA ALA A 93 -1.24 9.25 -1.17
C ALA A 93 -0.18 9.84 -0.23
N HIS A 94 0.88 10.40 -0.82
CA HIS A 94 1.92 11.13 -0.12
C HIS A 94 1.55 12.62 -0.02
N PRO A 95 2.26 13.41 0.81
CA PRO A 95 2.03 14.84 0.92
C PRO A 95 2.20 15.62 -0.39
N ASP A 96 2.97 15.10 -1.35
CA ASP A 96 3.48 15.82 -2.52
C ASP A 96 3.39 15.04 -3.85
N TYR A 97 2.98 13.77 -3.81
CA TYR A 97 2.70 12.93 -4.97
C TYR A 97 1.73 11.81 -4.63
N VAL A 98 1.21 11.11 -5.64
CA VAL A 98 0.41 9.90 -5.46
C VAL A 98 1.07 8.76 -6.20
N LEU A 99 1.34 7.66 -5.50
CA LEU A 99 1.71 6.39 -6.11
C LEU A 99 0.45 5.53 -6.23
N THR A 100 0.26 4.92 -7.39
CA THR A 100 -0.78 3.91 -7.60
C THR A 100 -0.17 2.59 -8.01
N HIS A 101 -0.76 1.50 -7.53
CA HIS A 101 -0.49 0.14 -8.04
C HIS A 101 -1.79 -0.44 -8.57
N ARG A 102 -1.89 -0.56 -9.89
CA ARG A 102 -2.99 -1.29 -10.52
C ARG A 102 -2.62 -2.77 -10.64
N LEU A 103 -3.36 -3.61 -9.93
CA LEU A 103 -3.20 -5.06 -9.93
C LEU A 103 -4.06 -5.68 -11.01
N GLU A 104 -3.43 -6.22 -12.05
CA GLU A 104 -4.10 -6.90 -13.15
C GLU A 104 -3.88 -8.42 -13.02
N PRO A 105 -4.90 -9.19 -12.63
CA PRO A 105 -4.78 -10.64 -12.53
C PRO A 105 -4.54 -11.26 -13.91
N VAL A 106 -3.39 -11.94 -14.09
CA VAL A 106 -3.05 -12.63 -15.36
C VAL A 106 -3.35 -14.12 -15.25
N ALA A 107 -3.08 -14.72 -14.10
CA ALA A 107 -3.39 -16.11 -13.79
C ALA A 107 -3.66 -16.28 -12.29
N VAL A 108 -4.03 -17.48 -11.87
CA VAL A 108 -4.25 -17.81 -10.45
C VAL A 108 -3.01 -17.61 -9.57
N ASN A 109 -1.81 -17.51 -10.17
CA ASN A 109 -0.53 -17.34 -9.50
C ASN A 109 0.36 -16.29 -10.19
N ALA A 110 -0.22 -15.38 -10.97
CA ALA A 110 0.53 -14.33 -11.66
C ALA A 110 -0.27 -13.04 -11.77
N THR A 111 0.36 -11.92 -11.47
CA THR A 111 -0.25 -10.58 -11.48
C THR A 111 0.67 -9.60 -12.19
N ARG A 112 0.11 -8.80 -13.12
CA ARG A 112 0.81 -7.64 -13.65
C ARG A 112 0.51 -6.45 -12.76
N VAL A 113 1.55 -5.87 -12.17
CA VAL A 113 1.44 -4.65 -11.36
C VAL A 113 1.88 -3.48 -12.23
N VAL A 114 1.02 -2.49 -12.39
CA VAL A 114 1.34 -1.25 -13.10
C VAL A 114 1.44 -0.14 -12.04
N CYS A 115 2.64 0.40 -11.87
CA CYS A 115 2.90 1.50 -10.95
C CYS A 115 2.87 2.84 -11.69
N GLN A 116 2.21 3.85 -11.14
CA GLN A 116 2.25 5.22 -11.65
C GLN A 116 2.53 6.19 -10.52
N TRP A 117 3.47 7.10 -10.74
CA TRP A 117 3.74 8.24 -9.88
C TRP A 117 3.09 9.47 -10.51
N LEU A 118 2.21 10.10 -9.75
CA LEU A 118 1.40 11.24 -10.17
C LEU A 118 1.82 12.45 -9.35
N TYR A 119 2.29 13.49 -10.04
CA TYR A 119 2.71 14.75 -9.43
C TYR A 119 1.79 15.88 -9.87
N PRO A 120 1.64 16.93 -9.05
CA PRO A 120 1.00 18.16 -9.47
C PRO A 120 1.69 18.74 -10.72
N PRO A 121 0.92 19.27 -11.70
CA PRO A 121 1.50 19.91 -12.88
C PRO A 121 2.50 21.01 -12.55
N GLU A 122 2.30 21.72 -11.43
CA GLU A 122 3.16 22.78 -10.93
C GLU A 122 4.52 22.26 -10.47
N ALA A 123 4.59 21.03 -9.94
CA ALA A 123 5.87 20.39 -9.64
C ALA A 123 6.62 20.06 -10.93
N ILE A 124 5.93 19.43 -11.89
CA ILE A 124 6.51 19.02 -13.18
C ILE A 124 7.03 20.23 -13.98
N ALA A 125 6.34 21.37 -13.88
CA ALA A 125 6.73 22.59 -14.58
C ALA A 125 7.96 23.31 -13.99
N ARG A 126 8.44 22.93 -12.79
CA ARG A 126 9.60 23.57 -12.17
C ARG A 126 10.91 23.21 -12.89
N PRO A 127 11.79 24.19 -13.16
CA PRO A 127 13.13 23.91 -13.65
C PRO A 127 13.87 22.97 -12.68
N GLY A 128 14.40 21.87 -13.21
CA GLY A 128 15.13 20.87 -12.42
C GLY A 128 14.25 19.89 -11.64
N PHE A 129 12.95 19.80 -11.94
CA PHE A 129 12.11 18.71 -11.41
C PHE A 129 12.67 17.36 -11.83
N ASP A 130 12.95 16.50 -10.85
CA ASP A 130 13.44 15.14 -11.04
C ASP A 130 12.73 14.20 -10.03
N PRO A 131 11.91 13.24 -10.49
CA PRO A 131 11.23 12.30 -9.61
C PRO A 131 12.09 11.09 -9.21
N ALA A 132 13.35 11.01 -9.66
CA ALA A 132 14.21 9.83 -9.48
C ALA A 132 14.29 9.37 -8.01
N ASP A 133 14.47 10.30 -7.07
CA ASP A 133 14.61 9.98 -5.63
C ASP A 133 13.38 9.24 -5.05
N THR A 134 12.17 9.63 -5.48
CA THR A 134 10.91 8.97 -5.10
C THR A 134 10.60 7.72 -5.91
N VAL A 135 11.00 7.68 -7.18
CA VAL A 135 10.78 6.53 -8.07
C VAL A 135 11.70 5.38 -7.68
N GLU A 136 12.97 5.65 -7.40
CA GLU A 136 13.96 4.65 -7.00
C GLU A 136 13.67 4.06 -5.63
N PHE A 137 13.23 4.90 -4.68
CA PHE A 137 12.74 4.45 -3.38
C PHE A 137 11.65 3.38 -3.54
N TRP A 138 10.58 3.72 -4.27
CA TRP A 138 9.45 2.81 -4.42
C TRP A 138 9.74 1.64 -5.35
N ASP A 139 10.58 1.77 -6.37
CA ASP A 139 11.03 0.64 -7.18
C ASP A 139 11.80 -0.39 -6.34
N THR A 140 12.64 0.08 -5.41
CA THR A 140 13.36 -0.77 -4.46
C THR A 140 12.41 -1.47 -3.49
N THR A 141 11.55 -0.72 -2.80
CA THR A 141 10.54 -1.26 -1.87
C THR A 141 9.61 -2.25 -2.56
N ASN A 142 9.07 -1.90 -3.72
CA ASN A 142 8.16 -2.77 -4.49
C ASN A 142 8.84 -4.10 -4.85
N ARG A 143 10.12 -4.11 -5.23
CA ARG A 143 10.83 -5.36 -5.55
C ARG A 143 11.03 -6.24 -4.31
N GLN A 144 11.30 -5.64 -3.16
CA GLN A 144 11.39 -6.36 -1.89
C GLN A 144 10.05 -7.04 -1.57
N ASP A 145 8.95 -6.31 -1.71
CA ASP A 145 7.58 -6.82 -1.53
C ASP A 145 7.21 -7.92 -2.51
N TRP A 146 7.47 -7.71 -3.80
CA TRP A 146 7.15 -8.71 -4.82
C TRP A 146 7.89 -10.02 -4.57
N LEU A 147 9.16 -9.96 -4.15
CA LEU A 147 9.91 -11.16 -3.76
C LEU A 147 9.28 -11.86 -2.56
N ALA A 148 8.78 -11.11 -1.56
CA ALA A 148 8.06 -11.68 -0.42
C ALA A 148 6.75 -12.35 -0.86
N CYS A 149 5.95 -11.67 -1.69
CA CYS A 149 4.71 -12.19 -2.27
C CYS A 149 4.93 -13.49 -3.05
N GLU A 150 5.99 -13.58 -3.85
CA GLU A 150 6.33 -14.79 -4.61
C GLU A 150 6.71 -15.96 -3.69
N ARG A 151 7.43 -15.67 -2.59
CA ARG A 151 7.76 -16.67 -1.57
C ARG A 151 6.51 -17.17 -0.85
N VAL A 152 5.58 -16.28 -0.51
CA VAL A 152 4.27 -16.62 0.05
C VAL A 152 3.49 -17.49 -0.94
N GLN A 153 3.36 -17.06 -2.19
CA GLN A 153 2.66 -17.83 -3.24
C GLN A 153 3.21 -19.25 -3.40
N ARG A 154 4.54 -19.41 -3.34
CA ARG A 154 5.19 -20.72 -3.37
C ARG A 154 4.85 -21.54 -2.13
N GLY A 155 4.88 -20.93 -0.95
CA GLY A 155 4.53 -21.56 0.33
C GLY A 155 3.08 -22.07 0.36
N LEU A 156 2.13 -21.29 -0.17
CA LEU A 156 0.70 -21.63 -0.25
C LEU A 156 0.42 -22.91 -1.06
N ARG A 157 1.36 -23.35 -1.91
CA ARG A 157 1.22 -24.59 -2.71
C ARG A 157 1.66 -25.84 -1.94
N SER A 158 2.29 -25.69 -0.78
CA SER A 158 2.73 -26.81 0.03
C SER A 158 1.55 -27.56 0.64
N ARG A 159 1.56 -28.90 0.60
CA ARG A 159 0.55 -29.74 1.29
C ARG A 159 0.57 -29.55 2.81
N GLY A 160 1.70 -29.11 3.36
CA GLY A 160 1.88 -28.82 4.77
C GLY A 160 1.40 -27.42 5.18
N TYR A 161 1.02 -26.56 4.23
CA TYR A 161 0.52 -25.23 4.55
C TYR A 161 -0.78 -25.33 5.37
N ARG A 162 -0.84 -24.52 6.42
CA ARG A 162 -2.02 -24.30 7.26
C ARG A 162 -2.12 -22.79 7.47
N PRO A 163 -3.27 -22.16 7.21
CA PRO A 163 -3.46 -20.73 7.49
C PRO A 163 -3.17 -20.43 8.96
N GLY A 164 -2.34 -19.42 9.20
CA GLY A 164 -2.09 -18.89 10.54
C GLY A 164 -3.18 -17.88 10.95
N PRO A 165 -3.25 -17.53 12.24
CA PRO A 165 -4.07 -16.41 12.68
C PRO A 165 -3.50 -15.09 12.14
N LEU A 166 -4.37 -14.09 11.97
CA LEU A 166 -3.94 -12.71 11.75
C LEU A 166 -3.51 -12.09 13.08
N SER A 167 -2.52 -11.21 13.02
CA SER A 167 -2.12 -10.30 14.09
C SER A 167 -3.21 -9.25 14.35
N SER A 168 -3.19 -8.65 15.55
CA SER A 168 -4.00 -7.45 15.84
C SER A 168 -3.66 -6.26 14.95
N GLU A 169 -2.45 -6.23 14.38
CA GLU A 169 -1.98 -5.18 13.47
C GLU A 169 -2.46 -5.38 12.02
N GLU A 170 -3.02 -6.54 11.69
CA GLU A 170 -3.48 -6.89 10.33
C GLU A 170 -4.98 -6.61 10.13
N THR A 171 -5.50 -5.56 10.77
CA THR A 171 -6.94 -5.22 10.71
C THR A 171 -7.40 -4.89 9.29
N SER A 172 -6.59 -4.17 8.50
CA SER A 172 -6.88 -3.86 7.10
C SER A 172 -6.88 -5.11 6.21
N VAL A 173 -5.99 -6.07 6.48
CA VAL A 173 -5.96 -7.39 5.82
C VAL A 173 -7.23 -8.17 6.14
N TYR A 174 -7.62 -8.24 7.41
CA TYR A 174 -8.86 -8.90 7.83
C TYR A 174 -10.08 -8.33 7.09
N ARG A 175 -10.15 -7.00 6.96
CA ARG A 175 -11.23 -6.32 6.26
C ARG A 175 -11.24 -6.65 4.77
N LEU A 176 -10.09 -6.65 4.09
CA LEU A 176 -9.97 -7.07 2.70
C LEU A 176 -10.51 -8.50 2.52
N LEU A 177 -10.03 -9.45 3.34
CA LEU A 177 -10.47 -10.84 3.28
C LEU A 177 -11.97 -10.98 3.49
N CYS A 178 -12.56 -10.22 4.42
CA CYS A 178 -14.00 -10.16 4.64
C CYS A 178 -14.77 -9.67 3.41
N LEU A 179 -14.33 -8.56 2.78
CA LEU A 179 -14.95 -8.03 1.55
C LEU A 179 -14.92 -9.07 0.41
N LEU A 180 -13.79 -9.76 0.25
CA LEU A 180 -13.63 -10.78 -0.78
C LEU A 180 -14.49 -12.02 -0.49
N ALA A 181 -14.51 -12.49 0.75
CA ALA A 181 -15.34 -13.63 1.16
C ALA A 181 -16.84 -13.35 0.89
N ASP A 182 -17.32 -12.16 1.26
CA ASP A 182 -18.69 -11.74 0.97
C ASP A 182 -18.96 -11.66 -0.54
N ALA A 183 -17.99 -11.17 -1.32
CA ALA A 183 -18.09 -11.13 -2.77
C ALA A 183 -18.19 -12.52 -3.41
N TYR A 184 -17.35 -13.48 -2.99
CA TYR A 184 -17.42 -14.86 -3.46
C TYR A 184 -18.73 -15.55 -3.07
N ARG A 185 -19.25 -15.28 -1.87
CA ARG A 185 -20.54 -15.83 -1.42
C ARG A 185 -21.72 -15.26 -2.19
N CYS A 186 -21.68 -13.97 -2.51
CA CYS A 186 -22.80 -13.24 -3.10
C CYS A 186 -22.72 -13.10 -4.63
N GLY A 187 -21.61 -13.52 -5.25
CA GLY A 187 -21.34 -13.33 -6.68
C GLY A 187 -21.12 -11.89 -7.12
N ARG A 188 -20.97 -10.94 -6.18
CA ARG A 188 -20.72 -9.51 -6.46
C ARG A 188 -20.08 -8.83 -5.26
N LEU A 189 -19.19 -7.87 -5.51
CA LEU A 189 -18.67 -7.00 -4.46
C LEU A 189 -19.80 -6.12 -3.90
N ARG A 190 -19.90 -6.02 -2.58
CA ARG A 190 -20.91 -5.20 -1.90
C ARG A 190 -20.23 -4.26 -0.91
N PRO A 191 -20.72 -3.00 -0.79
CA PRO A 191 -20.33 -2.10 0.27
C PRO A 191 -20.45 -2.76 1.64
N ARG A 192 -19.41 -2.65 2.48
CA ARG A 192 -19.47 -3.04 3.88
C ARG A 192 -19.51 -1.77 4.73
N ARG A 193 -20.56 -1.62 5.54
CA ARG A 193 -20.68 -0.49 6.47
C ARG A 193 -19.64 -0.62 7.57
N ALA A 194 -19.10 0.53 8.00
CA ALA A 194 -18.39 0.62 9.27
C ALA A 194 -19.29 0.07 10.40
N ALA A 195 -18.70 -0.60 11.38
CA ALA A 195 -19.45 -0.93 12.59
C ALA A 195 -19.93 0.38 13.22
N ALA A 196 -21.19 0.43 13.66
CA ALA A 196 -21.66 1.61 14.39
C ALA A 196 -20.78 1.78 15.65
N PRO A 197 -20.35 3.02 15.99
CA PRO A 197 -19.63 3.24 17.24
C PRO A 197 -20.49 2.74 18.40
N ALA A 198 -19.88 1.97 19.29
CA ALA A 198 -20.51 1.41 20.48
C ALA A 198 -20.85 2.49 21.52
#